data_AF-A0A284S1D3-F1
#
_entry.id   AF-A0A284S1D3-F1
#
_cell.length_a   1.000
_cell.length_b   1.000
_cell.length_c   1.000
_cell.angle_alpha   90.00
_cell.angle_beta   90.00
_cell.angle_gamma   90.00
#
_symmetry.space_group_name_H-M   'P 1'
#
loop_
_entity.id
_entity.type
_entity.pdbx_description
1 polymer ?
#
loop_
_entity_poly.entity_id
_entity_poly.type
_entity_poly.pdbx_seq_one_letter_code
_entity_poly.pdbx_strand_id
1 'polypeptide(L)'
;MRLLIGKAALARDGLFWYVVRLLDVEGKFWTVKWLCFNRFAEGSKLTHGDVTLVHENDIVDELWQDQKGRRGIRLGKFQHASEVKEQKDELMITPNLLPFMAEIDEALSPHIDTLRQLLKNPSSVPVDDVPAMAWLLKQKKDPLSSVVPITGGISQDDQAALNTWFDNKVPGAKWHRLDWIGLLPMAHSRTLLMASRLKDTFLSKYRKNRLNLLEKTWEYMDEHMGTNFTIVDIDLEAHEIFEFRLFSQNEEAGVAGNQQWGLDVGCHQDNWYPYSTDHDDDYRFGTESEVEPGAHYVYEDGTTHEIRMKEPHKWSATREPKDYSEPRPRPILKKRRQI
;
A
#
# COMPACT_ATOMS: atom_id res chain seq x y z
N MET A 1 -21.05 -11.66 11.95
CA MET A 1 -20.65 -12.48 10.79
C MET A 1 -19.17 -12.25 10.61
N ARG A 2 -18.33 -13.29 10.80
CA ARG A 2 -16.89 -13.17 11.06
C ARG A 2 -16.06 -12.94 9.79
N LEU A 3 -16.48 -13.52 8.66
CA LEU A 3 -15.86 -13.37 7.34
C LEU A 3 -16.88 -12.74 6.37
N LEU A 4 -16.43 -11.80 5.53
CA LEU A 4 -17.29 -11.07 4.59
C LEU A 4 -16.58 -10.89 3.24
N ILE A 5 -17.33 -11.05 2.14
CA ILE A 5 -16.83 -10.79 0.79
C ILE A 5 -16.31 -9.35 0.69
N GLY A 6 -15.17 -9.18 0.01
CA GLY A 6 -14.47 -7.92 -0.18
C GLY A 6 -13.53 -7.54 0.97
N LYS A 7 -13.65 -8.16 2.15
CA LYS A 7 -12.73 -7.91 3.27
C LYS A 7 -11.44 -8.72 3.14
N ALA A 8 -10.38 -8.20 3.74
CA ALA A 8 -9.16 -8.95 3.97
C ALA A 8 -9.28 -9.87 5.20
N ALA A 9 -8.51 -10.95 5.18
CA ALA A 9 -8.45 -12.02 6.17
C ALA A 9 -7.05 -12.67 6.15
N LEU A 10 -6.76 -13.57 7.07
CA LEU A 10 -5.61 -14.46 7.01
C LEU A 10 -6.02 -15.81 6.45
N ALA A 11 -5.27 -16.34 5.48
CA ALA A 11 -5.40 -17.71 5.01
C ALA A 11 -4.11 -18.51 5.20
N ARG A 12 -4.24 -19.80 5.49
CA ARG A 12 -3.10 -20.67 5.78
C ARG A 12 -2.46 -21.22 4.50
N ASP A 13 -1.15 -21.10 4.40
CA ASP A 13 -0.31 -21.85 3.46
C ASP A 13 0.85 -22.51 4.20
N GLY A 14 0.89 -23.85 4.18
CA GLY A 14 1.82 -24.64 4.97
C GLY A 14 1.74 -24.36 6.48
N LEU A 15 2.82 -23.79 7.02
CA LEU A 15 2.95 -23.47 8.45
C LEU A 15 2.53 -22.05 8.81
N PHE A 16 2.36 -21.18 7.81
CA PHE A 16 2.19 -19.74 7.99
C PHE A 16 0.83 -19.26 7.49
N TRP A 17 0.42 -18.09 7.99
CA TRP A 17 -0.85 -17.44 7.65
C TRP A 17 -0.58 -16.11 6.95
N TYR A 18 -1.09 -15.95 5.73
CA TYR A 18 -0.83 -14.80 4.86
C TYR A 18 -2.10 -13.99 4.62
N VAL A 19 -1.93 -12.72 4.26
CA VAL A 19 -3.07 -11.81 4.04
C VAL A 19 -3.72 -12.13 2.69
N VAL A 20 -5.04 -12.29 2.70
CA VAL A 20 -5.85 -12.53 1.50
C VAL A 20 -7.05 -11.61 1.47
N ARG A 21 -7.62 -11.37 0.30
CA ARG A 21 -8.96 -10.78 0.16
C ARG A 21 -9.98 -11.85 -0.20
N LEU A 22 -11.10 -11.84 0.51
CA LEU A 22 -12.21 -12.76 0.29
C LEU A 22 -13.01 -12.32 -0.93
N LEU A 23 -13.13 -13.16 -1.95
CA LEU A 23 -13.82 -12.84 -3.20
C LEU A 23 -15.22 -13.42 -3.27
N ASP A 24 -15.37 -14.68 -2.86
CA ASP A 24 -16.64 -15.40 -2.91
C ASP A 24 -16.64 -16.58 -1.93
N VAL A 25 -17.81 -17.15 -1.66
CA VAL A 25 -17.98 -18.32 -0.78
C VAL A 25 -18.96 -19.33 -1.38
N GLU A 26 -18.52 -20.58 -1.50
CA GLU A 26 -19.34 -21.71 -1.92
C GLU A 26 -19.25 -22.84 -0.89
N GLY A 27 -20.35 -23.06 -0.16
CA GLY A 27 -20.39 -24.05 0.92
C GLY A 27 -19.40 -23.71 2.03
N LYS A 28 -18.33 -24.53 2.14
CA LYS A 28 -17.26 -24.37 3.15
C LYS A 28 -15.94 -23.87 2.57
N PHE A 29 -15.94 -23.46 1.31
CA PHE A 29 -14.76 -22.99 0.61
C PHE A 29 -14.93 -21.54 0.25
N TRP A 30 -13.86 -20.76 0.45
CA TRP A 30 -13.78 -19.39 0.03
C TRP A 30 -12.86 -19.29 -1.17
N THR A 31 -13.28 -18.53 -2.18
CA THR A 31 -12.40 -18.04 -3.22
C THR A 31 -11.65 -16.84 -2.64
N VAL A 32 -10.33 -16.94 -2.55
CA VAL A 32 -9.50 -15.88 -1.97
C VAL A 32 -8.46 -15.41 -2.98
N LYS A 33 -8.15 -14.11 -2.95
CA LYS A 33 -7.01 -13.53 -3.65
C LYS A 33 -5.87 -13.35 -2.67
N TRP A 34 -4.72 -13.96 -2.94
CA TRP A 34 -3.52 -13.75 -2.15
C TRP A 34 -2.89 -12.41 -2.50
N LEU A 35 -2.78 -11.52 -1.51
CA LEU A 35 -2.34 -10.16 -1.78
C LEU A 35 -0.89 -10.15 -2.27
N CYS A 36 -0.59 -9.26 -3.21
CA CYS A 36 0.72 -9.15 -3.83
C CYS A 36 1.83 -8.72 -2.86
N PHE A 37 1.48 -8.24 -1.67
CA PHE A 37 2.41 -7.81 -0.63
C PHE A 37 2.91 -8.97 0.25
N ASN A 38 2.38 -10.19 0.09
CA ASN A 38 2.88 -11.38 0.79
C ASN A 38 4.23 -11.83 0.25
N ARG A 39 5.12 -12.27 1.15
CA ARG A 39 6.39 -12.92 0.82
C ARG A 39 6.29 -14.38 1.24
N PHE A 40 5.92 -15.25 0.32
CA PHE A 40 5.71 -16.68 0.63
C PHE A 40 7.02 -17.37 1.03
N ALA A 41 6.89 -18.36 1.92
CA ALA A 41 8.01 -19.18 2.35
C ALA A 41 8.55 -20.06 1.20
N GLU A 42 9.82 -20.48 1.31
CA GLU A 42 10.44 -21.38 0.36
C GLU A 42 9.64 -22.69 0.24
N GLY A 43 9.32 -23.08 -1.00
CA GLY A 43 8.51 -24.28 -1.29
C GLY A 43 7.00 -24.05 -1.37
N SER A 44 6.51 -22.82 -1.10
CA SER A 44 5.13 -22.46 -1.46
C SER A 44 4.93 -22.55 -2.98
N LYS A 45 3.72 -22.97 -3.38
CA LYS A 45 3.30 -23.00 -4.79
C LYS A 45 2.58 -21.71 -5.20
N LEU A 46 2.34 -20.81 -4.25
CA LEU A 46 1.59 -19.58 -4.47
C LEU A 46 2.50 -18.49 -5.04
N THR A 47 1.93 -17.65 -5.90
CA THR A 47 2.54 -16.44 -6.42
C THR A 47 1.69 -15.21 -6.13
N HIS A 48 2.28 -14.02 -6.31
CA HIS A 48 1.62 -12.76 -6.00
C HIS A 48 0.35 -12.55 -6.83
N GLY A 49 -0.78 -12.32 -6.15
CA GLY A 49 -2.07 -12.07 -6.82
C GLY A 49 -2.82 -13.34 -7.22
N ASP A 50 -2.32 -14.53 -6.88
CA ASP A 50 -3.01 -15.80 -7.13
C ASP A 50 -4.42 -15.79 -6.55
N VAL A 51 -5.32 -16.51 -7.23
CA VAL A 51 -6.69 -16.74 -6.76
C VAL A 51 -6.88 -18.24 -6.56
N THR A 52 -7.20 -18.66 -5.34
CA THR A 52 -7.37 -20.07 -5.00
C THR A 52 -8.60 -20.30 -4.14
N LEU A 53 -9.03 -21.56 -4.06
CA LEU A 53 -10.03 -22.02 -3.10
C LEU A 53 -9.34 -22.43 -1.80
N VAL A 54 -9.83 -21.92 -0.66
CA VAL A 54 -9.33 -22.25 0.68
C VAL A 54 -10.51 -22.67 1.56
N HIS A 55 -10.33 -23.72 2.34
CA HIS A 55 -11.38 -24.21 3.25
C HIS A 55 -11.58 -23.22 4.42
N GLU A 56 -12.82 -23.04 4.90
CA GLU A 56 -13.18 -22.06 5.94
C GLU A 56 -12.34 -22.17 7.23
N ASN A 57 -11.91 -23.38 7.58
CA ASN A 57 -11.07 -23.65 8.76
C ASN A 57 -9.63 -23.13 8.62
N ASP A 58 -9.18 -22.90 7.39
CA ASP A 58 -7.86 -22.36 7.07
C ASP A 58 -7.95 -20.86 6.78
N ILE A 59 -9.02 -20.20 7.23
CA ILE A 59 -9.24 -18.75 7.13
C ILE A 59 -9.63 -18.21 8.50
N VAL A 60 -8.99 -17.11 8.91
CA VAL A 60 -9.37 -16.35 10.10
C VAL A 60 -9.44 -14.86 9.80
N ASP A 61 -10.26 -14.16 10.57
CA ASP A 61 -10.32 -12.70 10.59
C ASP A 61 -9.18 -12.14 11.46
N GLU A 62 -9.37 -10.96 12.02
CA GLU A 62 -8.44 -10.33 12.96
C GLU A 62 -8.39 -11.01 14.34
N LEU A 63 -9.30 -11.93 14.67
CA LEU A 63 -9.35 -12.62 15.96
C LEU A 63 -9.41 -11.66 17.18
N TRP A 64 -10.14 -10.54 17.07
CA TRP A 64 -10.36 -9.63 18.21
C TRP A 64 -11.00 -10.36 19.40
N GLN A 65 -10.54 -10.04 20.62
CA GLN A 65 -10.91 -10.71 21.87
C GLN A 65 -10.56 -12.21 21.95
N ASP A 66 -9.97 -12.81 20.90
CA ASP A 66 -9.59 -14.22 20.86
C ASP A 66 -8.06 -14.38 21.02
N GLN A 67 -7.61 -14.21 22.27
CA GLN A 67 -6.20 -14.31 22.64
C GLN A 67 -5.62 -15.68 22.23
N LYS A 68 -6.34 -16.76 22.54
CA LYS A 68 -5.87 -18.13 22.27
C LYS A 68 -5.72 -18.38 20.76
N GLY A 69 -6.66 -17.88 19.96
CA GLY A 69 -6.57 -17.96 18.50
C GLY A 69 -5.32 -17.27 17.95
N ARG A 70 -5.05 -16.01 18.36
CA ARG A 70 -3.86 -15.27 17.91
C ARG A 70 -2.56 -15.97 18.29
N ARG A 71 -2.46 -16.45 19.54
CA ARG A 71 -1.27 -17.15 20.03
C ARG A 71 -0.96 -18.44 19.28
N GLY A 72 -1.98 -19.09 18.73
CA GLY A 72 -1.85 -20.32 17.93
C GLY A 72 -1.46 -20.12 16.47
N ILE A 73 -1.26 -18.88 16.01
CA ILE A 73 -1.04 -18.56 14.60
C ILE A 73 0.35 -17.97 14.36
N ARG A 74 1.10 -18.59 13.44
CA ARG A 74 2.34 -18.04 12.90
C ARG A 74 2.03 -17.24 11.64
N LEU A 75 2.27 -15.94 11.68
CA LEU A 75 2.12 -15.08 10.51
C LEU A 75 3.21 -15.38 9.47
N GLY A 76 2.78 -15.38 8.22
CA GLY A 76 3.64 -15.30 7.05
C GLY A 76 4.10 -13.86 6.84
N LYS A 77 5.26 -13.68 6.22
CA LYS A 77 5.84 -12.35 6.04
C LYS A 77 5.07 -11.59 4.96
N PHE A 78 4.76 -10.33 5.23
CA PHE A 78 4.21 -9.41 4.22
C PHE A 78 4.78 -8.00 4.41
N GLN A 79 4.62 -7.17 3.38
CA GLN A 79 5.03 -5.77 3.41
C GLN A 79 3.92 -4.92 4.05
N HIS A 80 4.30 -3.96 4.91
CA HIS A 80 3.34 -3.08 5.57
C HIS A 80 2.66 -2.15 4.55
N ALA A 81 1.40 -1.77 4.80
CA ALA A 81 0.66 -0.91 3.87
C ALA A 81 1.34 0.46 3.69
N SER A 82 1.95 1.00 4.76
CA SER A 82 2.75 2.23 4.71
C SER A 82 3.95 2.10 3.78
N GLU A 83 4.72 1.00 3.89
CA GLU A 83 5.87 0.72 3.03
C GLU A 83 5.46 0.60 1.54
N VAL A 84 4.27 0.05 1.27
CA VAL A 84 3.74 -0.04 -0.10
C VAL A 84 3.35 1.35 -0.61
N LYS A 85 2.70 2.18 0.22
CA LYS A 85 2.35 3.56 -0.15
C LYS A 85 3.59 4.38 -0.45
N GLU A 86 4.61 4.32 0.41
CA GLU A 86 5.90 5.00 0.21
C GLU A 86 6.56 4.57 -1.11
N GLN A 87 6.55 3.27 -1.42
CA GLN A 87 7.07 2.78 -2.70
C GLN A 87 6.27 3.32 -3.89
N LYS A 88 4.93 3.35 -3.81
CA LYS A 88 4.10 3.93 -4.88
C LYS A 88 4.35 5.43 -5.05
N ASP A 89 4.52 6.17 -3.96
CA ASP A 89 4.89 7.58 -4.01
C ASP A 89 6.30 7.77 -4.60
N GLU A 90 7.24 6.88 -4.28
CA GLU A 90 8.58 6.85 -4.88
C GLU A 90 8.54 6.55 -6.39
N LEU A 91 7.66 5.65 -6.86
CA LEU A 91 7.42 5.40 -8.29
C LEU A 91 6.97 6.66 -9.04
N MET A 92 6.19 7.53 -8.38
CA MET A 92 5.70 8.77 -8.96
C MET A 92 6.80 9.85 -9.03
N ILE A 93 7.78 9.83 -8.12
CA ILE A 93 8.82 10.85 -7.99
C ILE A 93 10.12 10.42 -8.71
N THR A 94 10.35 9.12 -8.88
CA THR A 94 11.58 8.56 -9.46
C THR A 94 11.28 7.91 -10.82
N PRO A 95 11.51 8.63 -11.93
CA PRO A 95 11.46 8.04 -13.26
C PRO A 95 12.46 6.88 -13.35
N ASN A 96 12.11 5.80 -14.07
CA ASN A 96 12.86 4.55 -14.33
C ASN A 96 12.54 3.33 -13.46
N LEU A 97 11.57 3.40 -12.54
CA LEU A 97 11.17 2.23 -11.75
C LEU A 97 10.14 1.32 -12.45
N LEU A 98 9.38 1.83 -13.42
CA LEU A 98 8.44 1.04 -14.23
C LEU A 98 8.77 1.15 -15.73
N PRO A 99 8.84 0.02 -16.47
CA PRO A 99 8.93 0.08 -17.93
C PRO A 99 7.66 0.71 -18.50
N PHE A 100 7.80 1.61 -19.47
CA PHE A 100 6.64 2.16 -20.18
C PHE A 100 6.13 1.18 -21.25
N MET A 101 4.82 1.13 -21.44
CA MET A 101 4.17 0.25 -22.41
C MET A 101 4.33 0.77 -23.85
N ALA A 102 4.24 -0.12 -24.84
CA ALA A 102 4.30 0.23 -26.26
C ALA A 102 3.23 1.27 -26.65
N GLU A 103 2.03 1.18 -26.05
CA GLU A 103 0.95 2.15 -26.26
C GLU A 103 1.37 3.59 -25.92
N ILE A 104 2.10 3.78 -24.82
CA ILE A 104 2.59 5.10 -24.39
C ILE A 104 3.61 5.65 -25.40
N ASP A 105 4.52 4.80 -25.86
CA ASP A 105 5.52 5.17 -26.87
C ASP A 105 4.85 5.52 -28.21
N GLU A 106 3.86 4.75 -28.65
CA GLU A 106 3.09 5.02 -29.87
C GLU A 106 2.30 6.34 -29.79
N ALA A 107 1.67 6.61 -28.65
CA ALA A 107 0.88 7.83 -28.45
C ALA A 107 1.75 9.09 -28.40
N LEU A 108 2.94 9.03 -27.80
CA LEU A 108 3.76 10.21 -27.50
C LEU A 108 4.91 10.45 -28.48
N SER A 109 5.48 9.41 -29.09
CA SER A 109 6.62 9.53 -30.00
C SER A 109 6.42 10.55 -31.13
N PRO A 110 5.23 10.66 -31.75
CA PRO A 110 4.97 11.69 -32.77
C PRO A 110 5.09 13.13 -32.26
N HIS A 111 5.05 13.34 -30.95
CA HIS A 111 4.99 14.64 -30.30
C HIS A 111 6.27 15.02 -29.53
N ILE A 112 7.35 14.24 -29.66
CA ILE A 112 8.62 14.49 -28.94
C ILE A 112 9.13 15.92 -29.11
N ASP A 113 9.04 16.48 -30.32
CA ASP A 113 9.50 17.85 -30.57
C ASP A 113 8.67 18.90 -29.83
N THR A 114 7.34 18.74 -29.82
CA THR A 114 6.43 19.61 -29.05
C THR A 114 6.70 19.49 -27.56
N LEU A 115 6.86 18.27 -27.03
CA LEU A 115 7.17 18.05 -25.61
C LEU A 115 8.52 18.65 -25.20
N ARG A 116 9.52 18.55 -26.08
CA ARG A 116 10.83 19.20 -25.90
C ARG A 116 10.72 20.72 -25.92
N GLN A 117 9.88 21.28 -26.80
CA GLN A 117 9.64 22.72 -26.85
C GLN A 117 8.90 23.20 -25.59
N LEU A 118 7.89 22.47 -25.12
CA LEU A 118 7.21 22.76 -23.86
C LEU A 118 8.18 22.74 -22.66
N LEU A 119 9.15 21.82 -22.65
CA LEU A 119 10.17 21.79 -21.61
C LEU A 119 11.11 23.01 -21.65
N LYS A 120 11.51 23.47 -22.84
CA LYS A 120 12.54 24.51 -22.99
C LYS A 120 12.01 25.93 -23.09
N ASN A 121 10.92 26.10 -23.84
CA ASN A 121 10.31 27.39 -24.16
C ASN A 121 8.83 27.19 -24.53
N PRO A 122 7.93 27.06 -23.54
CA PRO A 122 6.50 26.89 -23.77
C PRO A 122 5.89 27.92 -24.72
N SER A 123 6.36 29.16 -24.70
CA SER A 123 5.86 30.25 -25.55
C SER A 123 6.09 30.03 -27.05
N SER A 124 6.93 29.06 -27.43
CA SER A 124 7.14 28.67 -28.83
C SER A 124 6.06 27.73 -29.39
N VAL A 125 5.21 27.17 -28.53
CA VAL A 125 4.14 26.24 -28.91
C VAL A 125 2.81 26.99 -28.96
N PRO A 126 1.98 26.81 -30.01
CA PRO A 126 0.65 27.43 -30.07
C PRO A 126 -0.22 27.00 -28.89
N VAL A 127 -0.90 27.98 -28.26
CA VAL A 127 -1.78 27.73 -27.11
C VAL A 127 -2.93 26.78 -27.48
N ASP A 128 -3.44 26.89 -28.70
CA ASP A 128 -4.57 26.09 -29.21
C ASP A 128 -4.24 24.58 -29.33
N ASP A 129 -2.95 24.24 -29.43
CA ASP A 129 -2.48 22.86 -29.50
C ASP A 129 -2.27 22.26 -28.11
N VAL A 130 -2.28 23.08 -27.05
CA VAL A 130 -1.96 22.67 -25.67
C VAL A 130 -3.04 23.15 -24.71
N PRO A 131 -4.15 22.40 -24.54
CA PRO A 131 -5.26 22.78 -23.66
C PRO A 131 -4.84 23.10 -22.22
N ALA A 132 -3.84 22.40 -21.70
CA ALA A 132 -3.27 22.68 -20.38
C ALA A 132 -2.66 24.10 -20.28
N MET A 133 -2.07 24.60 -21.36
CA MET A 133 -1.52 25.95 -21.42
C MET A 133 -2.65 26.99 -21.46
N ALA A 134 -3.68 26.75 -22.28
CA ALA A 134 -4.87 27.59 -22.32
C ALA A 134 -5.54 27.70 -20.94
N TRP A 135 -5.61 26.57 -20.21
CA TRP A 135 -6.14 26.51 -18.85
C TRP A 135 -5.30 27.33 -17.85
N LEU A 136 -3.96 27.23 -17.89
CA LEU A 136 -3.07 28.02 -17.04
C LEU A 136 -3.23 29.52 -17.29
N LEU A 137 -3.24 29.93 -18.56
CA LEU A 137 -3.40 31.33 -18.96
C LEU A 137 -4.76 31.89 -18.52
N LYS A 138 -5.84 31.11 -18.65
CA LYS A 138 -7.17 31.47 -18.15
C LYS A 138 -7.17 31.71 -16.64
N GLN A 139 -6.36 30.98 -15.88
CA GLN A 139 -6.16 31.17 -14.45
C GLN A 139 -5.15 32.25 -14.08
N LYS A 140 -4.56 32.94 -15.06
CA LYS A 140 -3.48 33.93 -14.86
C LYS A 140 -2.26 33.32 -14.16
N LYS A 141 -1.99 32.04 -14.43
CA LYS A 141 -0.84 31.28 -13.92
C LYS A 141 0.27 31.23 -14.97
N ASP A 142 1.51 31.17 -14.50
CA ASP A 142 2.69 31.08 -15.36
C ASP A 142 2.86 29.65 -15.93
N PRO A 143 2.85 29.46 -17.26
CA PRO A 143 3.05 28.17 -17.92
C PRO A 143 4.36 27.44 -17.57
N LEU A 144 5.40 28.17 -17.16
CA LEU A 144 6.72 27.59 -16.86
C LEU A 144 6.82 26.98 -15.46
N SER A 145 6.17 27.60 -14.47
CA SER A 145 6.38 27.27 -13.05
C SER A 145 5.13 26.73 -12.35
N SER A 146 3.96 26.83 -12.97
CA SER A 146 2.71 26.48 -12.32
C SER A 146 2.39 25.00 -12.42
N VAL A 147 2.07 24.40 -11.27
CA VAL A 147 1.58 23.03 -11.18
C VAL A 147 0.23 22.89 -11.87
N VAL A 148 0.08 21.81 -12.63
CA VAL A 148 -1.15 21.43 -13.32
C VAL A 148 -1.70 20.17 -12.67
N PRO A 149 -2.74 20.28 -11.81
CA PRO A 149 -3.24 19.16 -11.04
C PRO A 149 -4.08 18.18 -11.88
N ILE A 150 -4.42 18.53 -13.13
CA ILE A 150 -5.38 17.77 -13.92
C ILE A 150 -4.78 16.43 -14.38
N THR A 151 -5.37 15.34 -13.87
CA THR A 151 -4.94 13.95 -14.05
C THR A 151 -6.09 12.97 -14.31
N GLY A 152 -7.34 13.48 -14.41
CA GLY A 152 -8.55 12.68 -14.55
C GLY A 152 -8.49 11.60 -15.62
N GLY A 153 -9.03 10.42 -15.29
CA GLY A 153 -9.09 9.27 -16.21
C GLY A 153 -7.77 8.51 -16.42
N ILE A 154 -6.68 8.88 -15.73
CA ILE A 154 -5.37 8.22 -15.87
C ILE A 154 -5.00 7.50 -14.55
N SER A 155 -4.64 6.22 -14.66
CA SER A 155 -4.21 5.41 -13.51
C SER A 155 -2.86 5.89 -12.94
N GLN A 156 -2.55 5.57 -11.68
CA GLN A 156 -1.23 5.88 -11.10
C GLN A 156 -0.09 5.18 -11.85
N ASP A 157 -0.29 3.93 -12.28
CA ASP A 157 0.69 3.18 -13.06
C ASP A 157 0.99 3.85 -14.41
N ASP A 158 -0.05 4.30 -15.12
CA ASP A 158 0.13 5.08 -16.36
C ASP A 158 0.88 6.39 -16.09
N GLN A 159 0.62 7.07 -14.97
CA GLN A 159 1.34 8.30 -14.61
C GLN A 159 2.83 8.03 -14.33
N ALA A 160 3.16 6.96 -13.61
CA ALA A 160 4.54 6.57 -13.35
C ALA A 160 5.26 6.10 -14.64
N ALA A 161 4.55 5.37 -15.50
CA ALA A 161 5.06 4.96 -16.82
C ALA A 161 5.29 6.17 -17.74
N LEU A 162 4.40 7.16 -17.73
CA LEU A 162 4.58 8.44 -18.43
C LEU A 162 5.83 9.20 -17.94
N ASN A 163 6.02 9.27 -16.61
CA ASN A 163 7.23 9.89 -16.05
C ASN A 163 8.50 9.18 -16.54
N THR A 164 8.49 7.84 -16.57
CA THR A 164 9.63 7.06 -17.08
C THR A 164 9.84 7.27 -18.58
N TRP A 165 8.78 7.27 -19.39
CA TRP A 165 8.89 7.55 -20.83
C TRP A 165 9.49 8.93 -21.08
N PHE A 166 8.96 9.96 -20.42
CA PHE A 166 9.37 11.34 -20.61
C PHE A 166 10.86 11.54 -20.23
N ASP A 167 11.29 10.99 -19.10
CA ASP A 167 12.68 11.03 -18.63
C ASP A 167 13.67 10.41 -19.64
N ASN A 168 13.27 9.33 -20.31
CA ASN A 168 14.12 8.60 -21.24
C ASN A 168 14.08 9.12 -22.68
N LYS A 169 12.93 9.60 -23.15
CA LYS A 169 12.67 9.83 -24.58
C LYS A 169 12.68 11.30 -24.97
N VAL A 170 12.35 12.20 -24.05
CA VAL A 170 12.35 13.64 -24.36
C VAL A 170 13.76 14.22 -24.17
N PRO A 171 14.38 14.79 -25.22
CA PRO A 171 15.75 15.27 -25.13
C PRO A 171 15.94 16.35 -24.08
N GLY A 172 16.79 16.06 -23.08
CA GLY A 172 17.10 16.96 -21.96
C GLY A 172 16.23 16.74 -20.72
N ALA A 173 15.14 15.99 -20.80
CA ALA A 173 14.22 15.80 -19.67
C ALA A 173 14.89 15.24 -18.41
N LYS A 174 15.81 14.28 -18.58
CA LYS A 174 16.54 13.64 -17.47
C LYS A 174 17.25 14.61 -16.54
N TRP A 175 17.76 15.72 -17.08
CA TRP A 175 18.51 16.73 -16.32
C TRP A 175 17.62 17.84 -15.75
N HIS A 176 16.34 17.85 -16.14
CA HIS A 176 15.39 18.92 -15.91
C HIS A 176 14.09 18.40 -15.27
N ARG A 177 14.18 17.38 -14.40
CA ARG A 177 13.01 16.71 -13.78
C ARG A 177 12.05 17.66 -13.09
N LEU A 178 12.58 18.66 -12.37
CA LEU A 178 11.77 19.68 -11.70
C LEU A 178 11.01 20.59 -12.67
N ASP A 179 11.43 20.66 -13.92
CA ASP A 179 10.86 21.52 -14.96
C ASP A 179 9.74 20.83 -15.75
N TRP A 180 9.43 19.56 -15.46
CA TRP A 180 8.31 18.85 -16.10
C TRP A 180 7.45 17.99 -15.18
N ILE A 181 7.97 17.46 -14.07
CA ILE A 181 7.17 16.64 -13.15
C ILE A 181 6.06 17.51 -12.55
N GLY A 182 4.80 17.16 -12.84
CA GLY A 182 3.62 17.92 -12.37
C GLY A 182 3.38 19.27 -13.05
N LEU A 183 4.19 19.62 -14.06
CA LEU A 183 4.11 20.89 -14.79
C LEU A 183 3.50 20.68 -16.19
N LEU A 184 3.45 21.77 -16.97
CA LEU A 184 2.84 21.83 -18.29
C LEU A 184 3.28 20.71 -19.26
N PRO A 185 4.57 20.35 -19.40
CA PRO A 185 4.98 19.32 -20.35
C PRO A 185 4.38 17.95 -20.02
N MET A 186 4.30 17.60 -18.73
CA MET A 186 3.70 16.35 -18.30
C MET A 186 2.17 16.38 -18.42
N ALA A 187 1.52 17.50 -18.09
CA ALA A 187 0.08 17.64 -18.29
C ALA A 187 -0.33 17.47 -19.77
N HIS A 188 0.48 18.01 -20.69
CA HIS A 188 0.26 17.79 -22.11
C HIS A 188 0.49 16.33 -22.52
N SER A 189 1.53 15.67 -21.99
CA SER A 189 1.78 14.24 -22.23
C SER A 189 0.60 13.36 -21.81
N ARG A 190 0.03 13.64 -20.64
CA ARG A 190 -1.20 13.00 -20.15
C ARG A 190 -2.38 13.20 -21.10
N THR A 191 -2.54 14.42 -21.62
CA THR A 191 -3.59 14.76 -22.58
C THR A 191 -3.42 13.99 -23.89
N LEU A 192 -2.18 13.85 -24.39
CA LEU A 192 -1.88 13.10 -25.62
C LEU A 192 -2.22 11.61 -25.48
N LEU A 193 -1.82 10.98 -24.35
CA LEU A 193 -2.16 9.58 -24.08
C LEU A 193 -3.68 9.38 -24.03
N MET A 194 -4.39 10.24 -23.30
CA MET A 194 -5.85 10.15 -23.20
C MET A 194 -6.54 10.43 -24.54
N ALA A 195 -6.01 11.33 -25.35
CA ALA A 195 -6.53 11.63 -26.67
C ALA A 195 -6.38 10.43 -27.62
N SER A 196 -5.26 9.70 -27.53
CA SER A 196 -5.08 8.41 -28.22
C SER A 196 -6.18 7.42 -27.84
N ARG A 197 -6.39 7.20 -26.53
CA ARG A 197 -7.35 6.22 -25.99
C ARG A 197 -8.81 6.56 -26.30
N LEU A 198 -9.18 7.84 -26.26
CA LEU A 198 -10.55 8.31 -26.43
C LEU A 198 -10.91 8.69 -27.87
N LYS A 199 -9.96 8.58 -28.80
CA LYS A 199 -10.10 9.02 -30.20
C LYS A 199 -11.37 8.47 -30.85
N ASP A 200 -11.56 7.15 -30.85
CA ASP A 200 -12.69 6.51 -31.52
C ASP A 200 -14.03 6.85 -30.84
N THR A 201 -14.03 6.90 -29.51
CA THR A 201 -15.20 7.30 -28.70
C THR A 201 -15.65 8.71 -29.06
N PHE A 202 -14.73 9.67 -29.10
CA PHE A 202 -15.05 11.05 -29.43
C PHE A 202 -15.39 11.24 -30.90
N LEU A 203 -14.69 10.58 -31.82
CA LEU A 203 -15.04 10.60 -33.24
C LEU A 203 -16.45 10.04 -33.47
N SER A 204 -16.86 9.01 -32.74
CA SER A 204 -18.23 8.47 -32.83
C SER A 204 -19.28 9.42 -32.26
N LYS A 205 -19.00 10.08 -31.12
CA LYS A 205 -19.93 10.98 -30.42
C LYS A 205 -20.09 12.34 -31.11
N TYR A 206 -19.04 12.88 -31.72
CA TYR A 206 -19.00 14.26 -32.23
C TYR A 206 -18.90 14.37 -33.77
N ARG A 207 -19.30 13.35 -34.52
CA ARG A 207 -19.19 13.21 -36.00
C ARG A 207 -19.55 14.46 -36.85
N LYS A 208 -20.33 15.41 -36.33
CA LYS A 208 -20.85 16.57 -37.07
C LYS A 208 -20.12 17.91 -36.78
N ASN A 209 -19.26 17.98 -35.77
CA ASN A 209 -18.55 19.21 -35.41
C ASN A 209 -17.07 19.12 -35.79
N ARG A 210 -16.42 20.28 -36.05
CA ARG A 210 -14.95 20.36 -36.03
C ARG A 210 -14.48 20.00 -34.63
N LEU A 211 -14.16 18.73 -34.41
CA LEU A 211 -13.70 18.21 -33.13
C LEU A 211 -12.25 18.64 -32.94
N ASN A 212 -11.99 19.50 -31.96
CA ASN A 212 -10.65 19.61 -31.38
C ASN A 212 -10.48 18.47 -30.37
N LEU A 213 -9.79 17.41 -30.77
CA LEU A 213 -9.65 16.19 -29.98
C LEU A 213 -8.97 16.46 -28.64
N LEU A 214 -7.93 17.30 -28.62
CA LEU A 214 -7.17 17.60 -27.41
C LEU A 214 -8.00 18.41 -26.43
N GLU A 215 -8.75 19.41 -26.91
CA GLU A 215 -9.64 20.21 -26.07
C GLU A 215 -10.73 19.35 -25.42
N LYS A 216 -11.37 18.46 -26.19
CA LYS A 216 -12.38 17.53 -25.63
C LYS A 216 -11.79 16.49 -24.68
N THR A 217 -10.56 16.06 -24.94
CA THR A 217 -9.84 15.20 -24.00
C THR A 217 -9.54 15.93 -22.70
N TRP A 218 -9.11 17.19 -22.77
CA TRP A 218 -8.84 18.00 -21.60
C TRP A 218 -10.10 18.25 -20.76
N GLU A 219 -11.22 18.62 -21.40
CA GLU A 219 -12.52 18.74 -20.73
C GLU A 219 -12.90 17.43 -20.02
N TYR A 220 -12.74 16.29 -20.69
CA TYR A 220 -13.00 14.99 -20.08
C TYR A 220 -12.11 14.75 -18.85
N MET A 221 -10.81 15.01 -18.95
CA MET A 221 -9.89 14.84 -17.82
C MET A 221 -10.22 15.78 -16.66
N ASP A 222 -10.64 17.02 -16.92
CA ASP A 222 -11.03 17.99 -15.89
C ASP A 222 -12.34 17.55 -15.20
N GLU A 223 -13.35 17.14 -15.97
CA GLU A 223 -14.61 16.58 -15.46
C GLU A 223 -14.39 15.30 -14.63
N HIS A 224 -13.37 14.52 -15.00
CA HIS A 224 -13.04 13.26 -14.35
C HIS A 224 -11.93 13.41 -13.31
N MET A 225 -11.67 14.62 -12.80
CA MET A 225 -10.68 14.82 -11.73
C MET A 225 -11.02 14.11 -10.43
N GLY A 226 -12.31 14.09 -10.07
CA GLY A 226 -12.83 13.36 -8.91
C GLY A 226 -13.11 11.88 -9.20
N THR A 227 -13.09 11.52 -10.48
CA THR A 227 -13.15 10.15 -10.99
C THR A 227 -11.85 9.80 -11.69
N ASN A 228 -10.72 10.33 -11.19
CA ASN A 228 -9.47 9.59 -11.24
C ASN A 228 -9.93 8.19 -10.93
N PHE A 229 -9.75 7.27 -11.87
CA PHE A 229 -9.81 5.89 -11.49
C PHE A 229 -8.63 5.77 -10.52
N THR A 230 -8.83 6.16 -9.26
CA THR A 230 -8.74 5.18 -8.21
C THR A 230 -9.56 4.00 -8.76
N ILE A 231 -8.89 3.20 -9.58
CA ILE A 231 -8.58 1.87 -9.12
C ILE A 231 -8.06 2.12 -7.70
N VAL A 232 -8.99 2.30 -6.76
CA VAL A 232 -8.75 2.07 -5.36
C VAL A 232 -8.04 0.77 -5.46
N ASP A 233 -6.77 0.75 -5.08
CA ASP A 233 -6.11 -0.52 -4.98
C ASP A 233 -6.83 -1.20 -3.82
N ILE A 234 -7.92 -1.91 -4.15
CA ILE A 234 -8.86 -2.51 -3.20
C ILE A 234 -8.06 -3.48 -2.34
N ASP A 235 -7.01 -4.07 -2.92
CA ASP A 235 -6.09 -4.93 -2.20
C ASP A 235 -5.26 -4.12 -1.20
N LEU A 236 -4.72 -2.95 -1.56
CA LEU A 236 -3.99 -2.07 -0.63
C LEU A 236 -4.89 -1.45 0.45
N GLU A 237 -6.10 -0.98 0.12
CA GLU A 237 -7.02 -0.44 1.12
C GLU A 237 -7.53 -1.53 2.07
N ALA A 238 -7.89 -2.71 1.53
CA ALA A 238 -8.24 -3.85 2.36
C ALA A 238 -7.06 -4.29 3.24
N HIS A 239 -5.84 -4.26 2.70
CA HIS A 239 -4.61 -4.57 3.44
C HIS A 239 -4.38 -3.59 4.58
N GLU A 240 -4.44 -2.28 4.33
CA GLU A 240 -4.25 -1.24 5.35
C GLU A 240 -5.26 -1.36 6.50
N ILE A 241 -6.55 -1.49 6.15
CA ILE A 241 -7.62 -1.62 7.15
C ILE A 241 -7.43 -2.90 7.96
N PHE A 242 -7.04 -3.99 7.32
CA PHE A 242 -6.87 -5.28 7.99
C PHE A 242 -5.62 -5.32 8.85
N GLU A 243 -4.51 -4.79 8.36
CA GLU A 243 -3.26 -4.62 9.11
C GLU A 243 -3.48 -3.81 10.39
N PHE A 244 -4.19 -2.69 10.30
CA PHE A 244 -4.59 -1.92 11.47
C PHE A 244 -5.31 -2.81 12.49
N ARG A 245 -6.28 -3.63 12.07
CA ARG A 245 -7.02 -4.53 12.99
C ARG A 245 -6.18 -5.68 13.52
N LEU A 246 -5.27 -6.23 12.71
CA LEU A 246 -4.36 -7.30 13.13
C LEU A 246 -3.48 -6.88 14.30
N PHE A 247 -3.00 -5.62 14.28
CA PHE A 247 -2.02 -5.12 15.24
C PHE A 247 -2.56 -4.05 16.20
N SER A 248 -3.85 -3.72 16.12
CA SER A 248 -4.53 -2.82 17.06
C SER A 248 -4.43 -3.31 18.50
N GLN A 249 -4.06 -2.40 19.39
CA GLN A 249 -4.00 -2.58 20.85
C GLN A 249 -5.10 -1.76 21.55
N ASN A 250 -6.21 -1.49 20.88
CA ASN A 250 -7.33 -0.74 21.45
C ASN A 250 -8.20 -1.60 22.38
N GLU A 251 -9.17 -0.98 23.07
CA GLU A 251 -10.09 -1.71 23.95
C GLU A 251 -10.89 -2.78 23.21
N GLU A 252 -11.25 -2.55 21.95
CA GLU A 252 -12.03 -3.46 21.11
C GLU A 252 -11.28 -4.75 20.77
N ALA A 253 -9.96 -4.68 20.58
CA ALA A 253 -9.11 -5.86 20.41
C ALA A 253 -8.91 -6.61 21.74
N GLY A 254 -8.97 -5.91 22.87
CA GLY A 254 -8.83 -6.47 24.21
C GLY A 254 -7.46 -7.08 24.46
N VAL A 255 -7.41 -8.17 25.23
CA VAL A 255 -6.14 -8.87 25.54
C VAL A 255 -5.48 -9.42 24.27
N ALA A 256 -6.26 -9.82 23.27
CA ALA A 256 -5.77 -10.30 21.98
C ALA A 256 -4.94 -9.23 21.24
N GLY A 257 -5.23 -7.94 21.46
CA GLY A 257 -4.50 -6.82 20.89
C GLY A 257 -3.05 -6.72 21.37
N ASN A 258 -2.76 -7.23 22.57
CA ASN A 258 -1.47 -7.05 23.25
C ASN A 258 -0.36 -7.98 22.72
N GLN A 259 -0.01 -7.82 21.45
CA GLN A 259 1.08 -8.52 20.77
C GLN A 259 1.06 -10.06 20.87
N GLN A 260 -0.13 -10.65 20.75
CA GLN A 260 -0.35 -12.07 21.07
C GLN A 260 -0.02 -13.07 19.96
N TRP A 261 0.27 -12.62 18.73
CA TRP A 261 0.46 -13.52 17.60
C TRP A 261 1.64 -14.50 17.80
N GLY A 262 1.41 -15.79 17.53
CA GLY A 262 2.45 -16.83 17.48
C GLY A 262 3.06 -17.28 18.81
N LEU A 263 2.66 -16.66 19.94
CA LEU A 263 3.28 -16.92 21.24
C LEU A 263 3.19 -18.38 21.72
N ASP A 264 2.26 -19.20 21.23
CA ASP A 264 2.15 -20.63 21.62
C ASP A 264 2.74 -21.60 20.60
N VAL A 265 3.09 -21.16 19.39
CA VAL A 265 3.45 -22.03 18.27
C VAL A 265 4.79 -21.70 17.61
N GLY A 266 5.47 -20.66 18.10
CA GLY A 266 6.82 -20.27 17.71
C GLY A 266 6.88 -19.09 16.74
N CYS A 267 8.09 -18.79 16.26
CA CYS A 267 8.37 -17.64 15.42
C CYS A 267 7.51 -17.58 14.14
N HIS A 268 7.24 -16.36 13.71
CA HIS A 268 6.72 -16.06 12.38
C HIS A 268 7.75 -16.38 11.30
N GLN A 269 7.31 -16.33 10.03
CA GLN A 269 8.18 -16.65 8.90
C GLN A 269 9.46 -15.82 8.92
N ASP A 270 10.61 -16.46 8.69
CA ASP A 270 11.94 -15.83 8.66
C ASP A 270 12.27 -15.01 9.93
N ASN A 271 11.72 -15.41 11.09
CA ASN A 271 11.80 -14.67 12.34
C ASN A 271 11.31 -13.21 12.21
N TRP A 272 10.32 -12.98 11.36
CA TRP A 272 9.77 -11.65 11.13
C TRP A 272 9.02 -11.14 12.36
N TYR A 273 9.29 -9.89 12.76
CA TYR A 273 8.57 -9.19 13.81
C TYR A 273 7.54 -8.24 13.17
N PRO A 274 6.22 -8.51 13.33
CA PRO A 274 5.17 -7.86 12.55
C PRO A 274 4.63 -6.58 13.20
N TYR A 275 5.04 -6.25 14.43
CA TYR A 275 4.58 -5.04 15.10
C TYR A 275 5.52 -3.87 14.75
N SER A 276 4.98 -2.81 14.16
CA SER A 276 5.73 -1.56 13.96
C SER A 276 6.00 -0.89 15.32
N THR A 277 7.06 -0.07 15.40
CA THR A 277 7.41 0.67 16.62
C THR A 277 6.67 2.01 16.76
N ASP A 278 5.95 2.44 15.72
CA ASP A 278 5.21 3.70 15.69
C ASP A 278 3.76 3.42 16.05
N HIS A 279 3.30 4.11 17.08
CA HIS A 279 2.18 3.67 17.88
C HIS A 279 1.31 4.90 18.25
N ASP A 280 0.02 4.89 17.87
CA ASP A 280 -1.00 5.95 18.06
C ASP A 280 -1.48 6.10 19.51
N ASP A 281 -1.67 7.32 20.02
CA ASP A 281 -1.94 7.64 21.44
C ASP A 281 -3.14 6.93 22.15
N ASP A 282 -3.96 6.13 21.46
CA ASP A 282 -5.19 5.50 21.97
C ASP A 282 -5.01 4.02 22.39
N TYR A 283 -3.93 3.74 23.14
CA TYR A 283 -3.57 2.39 23.60
C TYR A 283 -4.38 1.92 24.81
N ARG A 284 -4.86 0.66 24.74
CA ARG A 284 -5.09 -0.12 25.95
C ARG A 284 -3.73 -0.49 26.54
N PHE A 285 -3.40 0.05 27.71
CA PHE A 285 -2.21 -0.39 28.46
C PHE A 285 -2.38 -1.84 28.92
N GLY A 286 -1.87 -2.78 28.13
CA GLY A 286 -1.74 -4.18 28.53
C GLY A 286 -0.65 -4.37 29.57
N THR A 287 -0.69 -5.49 30.30
CA THR A 287 0.33 -5.82 31.30
C THR A 287 1.34 -6.83 30.75
N GLU A 288 2.57 -6.83 31.28
CA GLU A 288 3.60 -7.81 30.87
C GLU A 288 3.13 -9.26 31.05
N SER A 289 2.31 -9.54 32.07
CA SER A 289 1.72 -10.87 32.31
C SER A 289 0.74 -11.33 31.23
N GLU A 290 0.23 -10.41 30.41
CA GLU A 290 -0.62 -10.78 29.28
C GLU A 290 0.22 -11.29 28.09
N VAL A 291 1.49 -10.88 27.98
CA VAL A 291 2.37 -11.14 26.83
C VAL A 291 3.48 -12.12 27.19
N GLU A 292 3.10 -13.31 27.67
CA GLU A 292 4.05 -14.37 27.99
C GLU A 292 4.08 -15.43 26.88
N PRO A 293 5.25 -15.82 26.36
CA PRO A 293 5.37 -16.95 25.43
C PRO A 293 4.85 -18.25 26.04
N GLY A 294 4.35 -19.16 25.22
CA GLY A 294 3.93 -20.50 25.63
C GLY A 294 5.10 -21.49 25.70
N ALA A 295 4.86 -22.67 26.28
CA ALA A 295 5.88 -23.71 26.46
C ALA A 295 6.52 -24.22 25.15
N HIS A 296 5.86 -23.99 24.01
CA HIS A 296 6.33 -24.41 22.68
C HIS A 296 6.86 -23.24 21.85
N TYR A 297 7.00 -22.05 22.45
CA TYR A 297 7.60 -20.92 21.77
C TYR A 297 9.10 -21.14 21.61
N VAL A 298 9.57 -21.02 20.37
CA VAL A 298 11.00 -21.05 20.02
C VAL A 298 11.45 -19.61 19.93
N TYR A 299 12.47 -19.22 20.68
CA TYR A 299 13.09 -17.90 20.60
C TYR A 299 14.05 -17.80 19.41
N GLU A 300 14.45 -16.57 19.04
CA GLU A 300 15.33 -16.30 17.89
C GLU A 300 16.68 -17.03 17.94
N ASP A 301 17.15 -17.40 19.15
CA ASP A 301 18.37 -18.17 19.38
C ASP A 301 18.19 -19.69 19.26
N GLY A 302 16.99 -20.14 18.88
CA GLY A 302 16.63 -21.55 18.74
C GLY A 302 16.33 -22.25 20.06
N THR A 303 16.27 -21.53 21.19
CA THR A 303 15.93 -22.10 22.48
C THR A 303 14.41 -22.15 22.68
N THR A 304 13.92 -23.23 23.30
CA THR A 304 12.58 -23.29 23.89
C THR A 304 12.76 -23.28 25.40
N HIS A 305 12.37 -22.18 26.07
CA HIS A 305 12.34 -22.19 27.52
C HIS A 305 11.10 -22.97 27.98
N GLU A 306 11.29 -24.17 28.56
CA GLU A 306 10.21 -24.82 29.30
C GLU A 306 9.78 -23.90 30.44
N ILE A 307 8.63 -23.25 30.29
CA ILE A 307 7.98 -22.54 31.38
C ILE A 307 7.51 -23.61 32.35
N ARG A 308 8.35 -23.92 33.33
CA ARG A 308 7.99 -24.70 34.51
C ARG A 308 6.89 -23.90 35.21
N MET A 309 5.63 -24.22 34.92
CA MET A 309 4.50 -23.73 35.71
C MET A 309 4.78 -24.11 37.15
N LYS A 310 5.23 -23.14 37.96
CA LYS A 310 5.31 -23.35 39.41
C LYS A 310 3.87 -23.55 39.85
N GLU A 311 3.60 -24.71 40.46
CA GLU A 311 2.30 -25.02 41.05
C GLU A 311 1.76 -23.80 41.82
N PRO A 312 0.45 -23.53 41.75
CA PRO A 312 -0.12 -22.38 42.41
C PRO A 312 0.19 -22.47 43.91
N HIS A 313 1.07 -21.58 44.38
CA HIS A 313 1.30 -21.41 45.80
C HIS A 313 -0.04 -21.06 46.45
N LYS A 314 -0.55 -21.94 47.32
CA LYS A 314 -1.66 -21.63 48.22
C LYS A 314 -1.27 -20.43 49.06
N TRP A 315 -1.71 -19.23 48.67
CA TRP A 315 -1.54 -18.04 49.48
C TRP A 315 -2.48 -18.13 50.68
N SER A 316 -1.91 -18.39 51.85
CA SER A 316 -2.57 -18.13 53.12
C SER A 316 -2.82 -16.63 53.25
N ALA A 317 -4.08 -16.25 53.39
CA ALA A 317 -4.52 -14.87 53.57
C ALA A 317 -3.97 -14.28 54.87
N THR A 318 -2.83 -13.59 54.79
CA THR A 318 -2.43 -12.54 55.74
C THR A 318 -1.13 -11.90 55.26
N ARG A 319 -1.22 -10.74 54.60
CA ARG A 319 -0.23 -9.66 54.69
C ARG A 319 -0.75 -8.41 53.97
N GLU A 320 -0.64 -7.29 54.67
CA GLU A 320 -1.15 -5.97 54.31
C GLU A 320 -0.55 -5.44 53.00
N PRO A 321 -1.25 -4.52 52.30
CA PRO A 321 -0.80 -3.99 51.02
C PRO A 321 0.42 -3.10 51.22
N LYS A 322 1.52 -3.40 50.54
CA LYS A 322 2.64 -2.48 50.40
C LYS A 322 2.36 -1.50 49.27
N ASP A 323 2.32 -0.23 49.64
CA ASP A 323 2.37 0.93 48.77
C ASP A 323 3.68 0.92 47.96
N TYR A 324 3.58 0.95 46.63
CA TYR A 324 4.71 1.13 45.71
C TYR A 324 4.47 2.37 44.86
N SER A 325 4.38 3.50 45.54
CA SER A 325 4.51 4.84 44.96
C SER A 325 5.97 5.15 44.66
N GLU A 326 6.57 4.51 43.65
CA GLU A 326 7.80 5.01 43.00
C GLU A 326 8.10 4.25 41.67
N PRO A 327 8.27 4.95 40.53
CA PRO A 327 8.65 4.31 39.27
C PRO A 327 10.11 3.86 39.32
N ARG A 328 10.37 2.59 38.97
CA ARG A 328 11.75 2.06 38.88
C ARG A 328 12.48 2.59 37.64
N PRO A 329 13.81 2.82 37.73
CA PRO A 329 14.58 3.52 36.70
C PRO A 329 14.69 2.73 35.38
N ARG A 330 14.63 3.45 34.26
CA ARG A 330 14.73 2.92 32.89
C ARG A 330 16.10 2.25 32.62
N PRO A 331 16.17 1.20 31.78
CA PRO A 331 17.45 0.63 31.34
C PRO A 331 18.24 1.63 30.48
N ILE A 332 19.53 1.79 30.79
CA ILE A 332 20.46 2.65 30.02
C ILE A 332 20.98 1.87 28.80
N LEU A 333 20.71 2.38 27.60
CA LEU A 333 21.32 1.92 26.34
C LEU A 333 22.84 2.13 26.37
N LYS A 334 23.62 1.04 26.31
CA LYS A 334 25.07 1.12 26.08
C LYS A 334 25.32 1.54 24.62
N LYS A 335 25.93 2.71 24.42
CA LYS A 335 26.44 3.16 23.11
C LYS A 335 27.41 2.12 22.53
N ARG A 336 27.15 1.68 21.29
CA ARG A 336 28.11 0.92 20.47
C ARG A 336 29.40 1.72 20.33
N ARG A 337 30.55 1.09 20.61
CA ARG A 337 31.87 1.61 20.22
C ARG A 337 31.99 1.51 18.70
N GLN A 338 32.32 2.64 18.07
CA GLN A 338 32.85 2.67 16.71
C GLN A 338 34.20 1.93 16.69
N ILE A 339 34.41 1.12 15.65
CA ILE A 339 35.74 0.80 15.12
C ILE A 339 35.78 1.39 13.73
#